data_AF-A0A8S1QND2-F1
#
_entry.id   AF-A0A8S1QND2-F1
#
_cell.length_a   1.000
_cell.length_b   1.000
_cell.length_c   1.000
_cell.angle_alpha   90.00
_cell.angle_beta   90.00
_cell.angle_gamma   90.00
#
_symmetry.space_group_name_H-M   'P 1'
#
loop_
_entity.id
_entity.type
_entity.pdbx_description
1 polymer ?
#
loop_
_entity_poly.entity_id
_entity_poly.type
_entity_poly.pdbx_seq_one_letter_code
_entity_poly.pdbx_strand_id
1 'polypeptide(L)'
;MGIFQFSYQLEISERSLLRTTTEIDHYNLKNSLWVCMITIFTVGYGDLYPTTQLGRLSMTLGLFYGVALTSLFTAILYADLQPFVSELRSITLLDKASIKIEIRQVAEKILLNFYKLNSYLHRYQIKNSVNDPATLNRINQIQAFLQEGQQLKRY
;
A
#
# COMPACT_ATOMS: atom_id res chain seq x y z
N MET A 1 15.57 28.43 -19.07
CA MET A 1 15.84 29.13 -20.34
C MET A 1 14.86 28.74 -21.45
N GLY A 2 14.52 27.45 -21.63
CA GLY A 2 13.61 26.99 -22.70
C GLY A 2 12.24 27.67 -22.74
N ILE A 3 11.52 27.74 -21.61
CA ILE A 3 10.17 28.36 -21.57
C ILE A 3 10.15 29.83 -22.02
N PHE A 4 11.17 30.60 -21.62
CA PHE A 4 11.29 32.01 -22.02
C PHE A 4 11.60 32.15 -23.52
N GLN A 5 12.43 31.25 -24.07
CA GLN A 5 12.72 31.23 -25.50
C GLN A 5 11.49 30.88 -26.33
N PHE A 6 10.75 29.83 -25.95
CA PHE A 6 9.51 29.44 -26.65
C PHE A 6 8.41 30.49 -26.53
N SER A 7 8.24 31.09 -25.35
CA SER A 7 7.32 32.20 -25.16
C SER A 7 7.68 33.41 -26.03
N TYR A 8 8.96 33.76 -26.15
CA TYR A 8 9.40 34.87 -26.99
C TYR A 8 9.20 34.59 -28.48
N GLN A 9 9.47 33.35 -28.93
CA GLN A 9 9.20 32.91 -30.31
C GLN A 9 7.71 32.93 -30.65
N LEU A 10 6.85 32.51 -29.72
CA LEU A 10 5.40 32.55 -29.87
C LEU A 10 4.88 33.98 -29.96
N GLU A 11 5.39 34.88 -29.10
CA GLU A 11 5.05 36.30 -29.14
C GLU A 11 5.44 36.93 -30.48
N ILE A 12 6.65 36.67 -30.99
CA ILE A 12 7.08 37.17 -32.30
C ILE A 12 6.18 36.65 -33.44
N SER A 13 5.77 35.39 -33.37
CA SER A 13 4.93 34.77 -34.42
C SER A 13 3.54 35.40 -34.45
N GLU A 14 2.94 35.62 -33.28
CA GLU A 14 1.57 36.17 -33.15
C GLU A 14 1.52 37.70 -33.25
N ARG A 15 2.66 38.42 -33.13
CA ARG A 15 2.75 39.88 -33.35
C ARG A 15 2.24 40.33 -34.73
N SER A 16 2.26 39.45 -35.73
CA SER A 16 1.71 39.76 -37.07
C SER A 16 0.19 40.01 -37.07
N LEU A 17 -0.54 39.50 -36.07
CA LEU A 17 -2.00 39.62 -35.96
C LEU A 17 -2.48 40.94 -35.35
N LEU A 18 -1.57 41.67 -34.69
CA LEU A 18 -1.82 43.00 -34.13
C LEU A 18 -2.29 44.02 -35.19
N ARG A 19 -2.13 43.67 -36.48
CA ARG A 19 -2.53 44.50 -37.63
C ARG A 19 -3.95 44.21 -38.13
N THR A 20 -4.57 43.10 -37.73
CA THR A 20 -5.79 42.57 -38.39
C THR A 20 -7.02 42.54 -37.48
N THR A 21 -6.85 42.35 -36.16
CA THR A 21 -8.02 42.22 -35.26
C THR A 21 -7.81 42.99 -33.96
N THR A 22 -8.72 43.92 -33.66
CA THR A 22 -8.70 44.77 -32.46
C THR A 22 -9.40 44.15 -31.24
N GLU A 23 -10.13 43.05 -31.42
CA GLU A 23 -10.92 42.38 -30.36
C GLU A 23 -10.30 41.09 -29.81
N ILE A 24 -9.16 40.64 -30.33
CA ILE A 24 -8.49 39.43 -29.81
C ILE A 24 -7.52 39.85 -28.71
N ASP A 25 -7.51 39.09 -27.61
CA ASP A 25 -6.56 39.25 -26.52
C ASP A 25 -5.13 39.38 -27.06
N HIS A 26 -4.52 40.54 -26.82
CA HIS A 26 -3.20 40.85 -27.32
C HIS A 26 -2.19 39.83 -26.76
N TYR A 27 -1.48 39.15 -27.67
CA TYR A 27 -0.32 38.33 -27.33
C TYR A 27 0.82 39.22 -26.82
N ASN A 28 0.78 39.53 -25.54
CA ASN A 28 1.87 40.16 -24.78
C ASN A 28 2.77 39.08 -24.18
N LEU A 29 4.00 39.44 -23.78
CA LEU A 29 4.96 38.51 -23.16
C LEU A 29 4.34 37.70 -22.01
N LYS A 30 3.49 38.31 -21.16
CA LYS A 30 2.80 37.64 -20.06
C LYS A 30 1.83 36.56 -20.53
N ASN A 31 1.03 36.86 -21.55
CA ASN A 31 0.03 35.95 -22.12
C ASN A 31 0.71 34.82 -22.89
N SER A 32 1.79 35.12 -23.61
CA SER A 32 2.62 34.12 -24.27
C SER A 32 3.28 33.16 -23.28
N LEU A 33 3.77 33.69 -22.14
CA LEU A 33 4.33 32.87 -21.06
C LEU A 33 3.26 31.97 -20.44
N TRP A 34 2.06 32.49 -20.21
CA TRP A 34 0.93 31.72 -19.70
C TRP A 34 0.60 30.55 -20.62
N VAL A 35 0.39 30.82 -21.90
CA VAL A 35 0.08 29.81 -22.93
C VAL A 35 1.18 28.77 -23.05
N CYS A 36 2.45 29.19 -23.02
CA CYS A 36 3.58 28.28 -23.09
C CYS A 36 3.66 27.38 -21.83
N MET A 37 3.41 27.94 -20.65
CA MET A 37 3.42 27.21 -19.38
C MET A 37 2.32 26.14 -19.33
N ILE A 38 1.07 26.50 -19.62
CA ILE A 38 -0.06 25.55 -19.60
C ILE A 38 0.09 24.46 -20.67
N THR A 39 0.80 24.73 -21.75
CA THR A 39 1.06 23.76 -22.83
C THR A 39 2.16 22.77 -22.43
N ILE A 40 3.24 23.24 -21.80
CA ILE A 40 4.31 22.38 -21.27
C ILE A 40 3.77 21.40 -20.23
N PHE A 41 2.86 21.86 -19.35
CA PHE A 41 2.18 21.01 -18.36
C PHE A 41 0.99 20.23 -18.93
N THR A 42 0.76 20.27 -20.24
CA THR A 42 -0.33 19.56 -20.93
C THR A 42 -1.74 19.87 -20.40
N VAL A 43 -1.94 21.05 -19.76
CA VAL A 43 -3.25 21.49 -19.25
C VAL A 43 -4.10 22.05 -20.37
N GLY A 44 -3.56 23.00 -21.16
CA GLY A 44 -4.18 23.50 -22.39
C GLY A 44 -5.62 24.00 -22.24
N TYR A 45 -5.87 25.02 -21.40
CA TYR A 45 -7.20 25.60 -21.21
C TYR A 45 -7.88 26.09 -22.51
N GLY A 46 -7.09 26.54 -23.49
CA GLY A 46 -7.59 27.00 -24.78
C GLY A 46 -8.21 28.40 -24.75
N ASP A 47 -8.04 29.13 -23.65
CA ASP A 47 -8.35 30.56 -23.50
C ASP A 47 -7.55 31.41 -24.49
N LEU A 48 -6.29 31.05 -24.70
CA LEU A 48 -5.39 31.70 -25.64
C LEU A 48 -4.67 30.64 -26.48
N TYR A 49 -4.73 30.79 -27.80
CA TYR A 49 -4.10 29.86 -28.74
C TYR A 49 -3.52 30.59 -29.97
N PRO A 50 -2.38 30.13 -30.52
CA PRO A 50 -1.80 30.76 -31.68
C PRO A 50 -2.68 30.55 -32.92
N THR A 51 -2.97 31.64 -33.63
CA THR A 51 -3.74 31.58 -34.88
C THR A 51 -2.83 31.63 -36.11
N THR A 52 -1.57 32.04 -35.98
CA THR A 52 -0.61 32.01 -37.08
C THR A 52 -0.09 30.59 -37.35
N GLN A 53 0.25 30.30 -38.60
CA GLN A 53 0.88 29.03 -38.98
C GLN A 53 2.23 28.83 -38.24
N LEU A 54 3.00 29.91 -38.08
CA LEU A 54 4.29 29.89 -37.38
C LEU A 54 4.12 29.66 -35.87
N GLY A 55 3.12 30.29 -35.24
CA GLY A 55 2.80 30.09 -33.83
C GLY A 55 2.35 28.67 -33.51
N ARG A 56 1.59 28.02 -34.42
CA ARG A 56 1.23 26.60 -34.27
C ARG A 56 2.44 25.66 -34.34
N LEU A 57 3.38 25.95 -35.24
CA LEU A 57 4.59 25.15 -35.38
C LEU A 57 5.50 25.30 -34.15
N SER A 58 5.69 26.53 -33.65
CA SER A 58 6.48 26.78 -32.44
C SER A 58 5.86 26.13 -31.19
N MET A 59 4.52 26.15 -31.05
CA MET A 59 3.83 25.46 -29.96
C MET A 59 3.94 23.95 -30.04
N THR A 60 3.90 23.38 -31.24
CA THR A 60 4.11 21.93 -31.43
C THR A 60 5.52 21.52 -30.99
N LEU A 61 6.54 22.27 -31.37
CA LEU A 61 7.93 22.02 -30.93
C LEU A 61 8.09 22.23 -29.42
N GLY A 62 7.46 23.27 -28.87
CA GLY A 62 7.43 23.54 -27.43
C GLY A 62 6.78 22.42 -26.63
N LEU A 63 5.74 21.77 -27.17
CA LEU A 63 5.10 20.62 -26.54
C LEU A 63 6.06 19.43 -26.45
N PHE A 64 6.76 19.07 -27.53
CA PHE A 64 7.76 17.99 -27.49
C PHE A 64 8.85 18.26 -26.46
N TYR A 65 9.31 19.50 -26.38
CA TYR A 65 10.28 19.93 -25.37
C TYR A 65 9.70 19.81 -23.94
N GLY A 66 8.47 20.25 -23.73
CA GLY A 66 7.78 20.17 -22.45
C GLY A 66 7.62 18.73 -21.96
N VAL A 67 7.20 17.82 -22.84
CA VAL A 67 7.06 16.39 -22.53
C VAL A 67 8.40 15.74 -22.19
N ALA A 68 9.48 16.10 -22.92
CA ALA A 68 10.82 15.62 -22.59
C ALA A 68 11.27 16.10 -21.19
N LEU A 69 10.96 17.34 -20.84
CA LEU A 69 11.30 17.92 -19.54
C LEU A 69 10.53 17.25 -18.40
N THR A 70 9.21 17.05 -18.56
CA THR A 70 8.39 16.38 -17.53
C THR A 70 8.81 14.93 -17.36
N SER A 71 9.13 14.22 -18.45
CA SER A 71 9.66 12.86 -18.38
C SER A 71 10.98 12.78 -17.61
N LEU A 72 11.89 13.72 -17.85
CA LEU A 72 13.17 13.77 -17.13
C LEU A 72 12.96 14.07 -15.64
N PHE A 73 12.09 15.02 -15.33
CA PHE A 73 11.73 15.36 -13.95
C PHE A 73 11.18 14.14 -13.20
N THR A 74 10.23 13.41 -13.80
CA THR A 74 9.70 12.17 -13.20
C THR A 74 10.76 11.09 -13.04
N ALA A 75 11.69 10.95 -13.98
CA ALA A 75 12.77 9.97 -13.88
C ALA A 75 13.73 10.26 -12.71
N ILE A 76 14.10 11.52 -12.52
CA ILE A 76 14.96 11.95 -11.39
C ILE A 76 14.22 11.72 -10.07
N LEU A 77 12.97 12.17 -9.97
CA LEU A 77 12.16 11.93 -8.78
C LEU A 77 12.03 10.44 -8.47
N TYR A 78 11.81 9.61 -9.49
CA TYR A 78 11.75 8.16 -9.31
C TYR A 78 13.07 7.61 -8.78
N ALA A 79 14.21 8.04 -9.33
CA ALA A 79 15.53 7.61 -8.87
C ALA A 79 15.80 7.97 -7.41
N ASP A 80 15.42 9.18 -6.99
CA ASP A 80 15.59 9.64 -5.60
C ASP A 80 14.65 8.94 -4.61
N LEU A 81 13.47 8.52 -5.07
CA LEU A 81 12.48 7.85 -4.23
C LEU A 81 12.73 6.33 -4.10
N GLN A 82 13.56 5.75 -4.98
CA GLN A 82 13.89 4.32 -4.88
C GLN A 82 14.78 4.07 -3.64
N PRO A 83 14.41 3.10 -2.79
CA PRO A 83 15.20 2.78 -1.60
C PRO A 83 16.57 2.23 -1.99
N PHE A 84 17.61 2.61 -1.24
CA PHE A 84 18.95 2.09 -1.48
C PHE A 84 19.03 0.59 -1.16
N VAL A 85 19.98 -0.13 -1.77
CA VAL A 85 20.13 -1.60 -1.58
C VAL A 85 20.30 -1.98 -0.09
N SER A 86 20.93 -1.12 0.72
CA SER A 86 21.09 -1.33 2.17
C SER A 86 19.76 -1.19 2.93
N GLU A 87 18.92 -0.25 2.54
CA GLU A 87 17.59 -0.05 3.10
C GLU A 87 16.69 -1.24 2.76
N LEU A 88 16.75 -1.70 1.51
CA LEU A 88 16.00 -2.88 1.07
C LEU A 88 16.39 -4.13 1.87
N ARG A 89 17.69 -4.33 2.13
CA ARG A 89 18.16 -5.43 3.01
C ARG A 89 17.58 -5.28 4.42
N SER A 90 17.58 -4.08 4.97
CA SER A 90 17.03 -3.83 6.31
C SER A 90 15.53 -4.12 6.37
N ILE A 91 14.75 -3.71 5.36
CA ILE A 91 13.33 -4.03 5.22
C ILE A 91 13.11 -5.55 5.17
N THR A 92 13.85 -6.28 4.33
CA THR A 92 13.68 -7.75 4.25
C THR A 92 14.04 -8.48 5.55
N LEU A 93 14.98 -7.94 6.33
CA LEU A 93 15.33 -8.49 7.64
C LEU A 93 14.22 -8.20 8.67
N LEU A 94 13.64 -7.00 8.62
CA LEU A 94 12.48 -6.64 9.44
C LEU A 94 11.27 -7.52 9.09
N ASP A 95 10.99 -7.75 7.81
CA ASP A 95 9.89 -8.63 7.38
C ASP A 95 10.09 -10.06 7.87
N LYS A 96 11.32 -10.60 7.75
CA LYS A 96 11.67 -11.91 8.27
C LYS A 96 11.48 -11.99 9.79
N ALA A 97 11.85 -10.93 10.51
CA ALA A 97 11.67 -10.85 11.96
C ALA A 97 10.18 -10.82 12.32
N SER A 98 9.38 -9.99 11.65
CA SER A 98 7.93 -9.88 11.84
C SER A 98 7.22 -11.22 11.59
N ILE A 99 7.53 -11.90 10.48
CA ILE A 99 6.98 -13.22 10.16
C ILE A 99 7.33 -14.25 11.26
N LYS A 100 8.58 -14.25 11.75
CA LYS A 100 9.00 -15.17 12.82
C LYS A 100 8.20 -14.93 14.11
N ILE A 101 7.90 -13.67 14.43
CA ILE A 101 7.09 -13.30 15.59
C ILE A 101 5.64 -13.80 15.39
N GLU A 102 5.06 -13.59 14.21
CA GLU A 102 3.70 -14.06 13.89
C GLU A 102 3.56 -15.59 14.00
N ILE A 103 4.51 -16.34 13.42
CA ILE A 103 4.52 -17.80 13.50
C ILE A 103 4.56 -18.26 14.96
N ARG A 104 5.38 -17.61 15.81
CA ARG A 104 5.46 -17.94 17.23
C ARG A 104 4.14 -17.69 17.95
N GLN A 105 3.48 -16.57 17.67
CA GLN A 105 2.18 -16.23 18.27
C GLN A 105 1.09 -17.22 17.85
N VAL A 106 1.08 -17.64 16.58
CA VAL A 106 0.13 -18.65 16.08
C VAL A 106 0.41 -20.01 16.73
N ALA A 107 1.68 -20.42 16.80
CA ALA A 107 2.07 -21.68 17.45
C ALA A 107 1.67 -21.73 18.92
N GLU A 108 1.83 -20.62 19.66
CA GLU A 108 1.38 -20.51 21.05
C GLU A 108 -0.13 -20.71 21.17
N LYS A 109 -0.92 -20.03 20.35
CA LYS A 109 -2.39 -20.17 20.33
C LYS A 109 -2.80 -21.61 20.03
N ILE A 110 -2.16 -22.26 19.05
CA ILE A 110 -2.43 -23.65 18.68
C ILE A 110 -2.10 -24.59 19.85
N LEU A 111 -0.92 -24.44 20.46
CA LEU A 111 -0.48 -25.25 21.59
C LEU A 111 -1.43 -25.11 22.79
N LEU A 112 -1.82 -23.88 23.13
CA LEU A 112 -2.78 -23.63 24.20
C LEU A 112 -4.14 -24.24 23.90
N ASN A 113 -4.61 -24.13 22.66
CA ASN A 113 -5.89 -24.72 22.26
C ASN A 113 -5.84 -26.25 22.29
N PHE A 114 -4.74 -26.84 21.80
CA PHE A 114 -4.52 -28.29 21.86
C PHE A 114 -4.48 -28.81 23.29
N TYR A 115 -3.74 -28.13 24.18
CA TYR A 115 -3.68 -28.49 25.60
C TYR A 115 -5.07 -28.42 26.26
N LYS A 116 -5.83 -27.34 26.01
CA LYS A 116 -7.22 -27.21 26.48
C LYS A 116 -8.05 -28.37 25.98
N LEU A 117 -8.03 -28.66 24.68
CA LEU A 117 -8.78 -29.77 24.08
C LEU A 117 -8.42 -31.12 24.70
N ASN A 118 -7.13 -31.42 24.85
CA ASN A 118 -6.66 -32.67 25.46
C ASN A 118 -7.14 -32.81 26.91
N SER A 119 -7.12 -31.71 27.68
CA SER A 119 -7.64 -31.71 29.06
C SER A 119 -9.16 -31.95 29.13
N TYR A 120 -9.93 -31.43 28.16
CA TYR A 120 -11.36 -31.71 28.05
C TYR A 120 -11.62 -33.18 27.68
N LEU A 121 -10.87 -33.72 26.73
CA LEU A 121 -10.99 -35.12 26.33
C LEU A 121 -10.66 -36.08 27.47
N HIS A 122 -9.59 -35.82 28.23
CA HIS A 122 -9.22 -36.65 29.37
C HIS A 122 -10.30 -36.61 30.47
N ARG A 123 -10.91 -35.45 30.72
CA ARG A 123 -12.04 -35.32 31.64
C ARG A 123 -13.28 -36.05 31.14
N TYR A 124 -13.55 -35.98 29.83
CA TYR A 124 -14.67 -36.70 29.21
C TYR A 124 -14.48 -38.21 29.27
N GLN A 125 -13.28 -38.71 28.96
CA GLN A 125 -12.95 -40.13 29.05
C GLN A 125 -13.06 -40.67 30.47
N ILE A 126 -12.57 -39.94 31.49
CA ILE A 126 -12.77 -40.35 32.89
C ILE A 126 -14.25 -40.38 33.25
N LYS A 127 -15.02 -39.37 32.85
CA LYS A 127 -16.46 -39.32 33.15
C LYS A 127 -17.23 -40.45 32.47
N ASN A 128 -16.93 -40.77 31.22
CA ASN A 128 -17.52 -41.92 30.53
C ASN A 128 -17.05 -43.25 31.13
N SER A 129 -15.76 -43.39 31.43
CA SER A 129 -15.22 -44.62 32.02
C SER A 129 -15.76 -44.87 33.42
N VAL A 130 -16.03 -43.84 34.24
CA VAL A 130 -16.72 -43.98 35.54
C VAL A 130 -18.21 -44.33 35.37
N ASN A 131 -18.84 -43.92 34.28
CA ASN A 131 -20.24 -44.22 34.00
C ASN A 131 -20.45 -45.60 33.35
N ASP A 132 -19.39 -46.33 33.00
CA ASP A 132 -19.51 -47.69 32.49
C ASP A 132 -20.05 -48.63 33.59
N PRO A 133 -21.06 -49.49 33.31
CA PRO A 133 -21.64 -50.37 34.33
C PRO A 133 -20.62 -51.34 34.92
N ALA A 134 -19.59 -51.72 34.16
CA ALA A 134 -18.52 -52.61 34.60
C ALA A 134 -17.56 -51.93 35.61
N THR A 135 -17.26 -50.64 35.43
CA THR A 135 -16.41 -49.88 36.37
C THR A 135 -17.17 -49.51 37.62
N LEU A 136 -18.47 -49.15 37.51
CA LEU A 136 -19.35 -48.91 38.66
C LEU A 136 -19.43 -50.14 39.57
N ASN A 137 -19.62 -51.34 38.99
CA ASN A 137 -19.64 -52.57 39.77
C ASN A 137 -18.30 -52.82 40.49
N ARG A 138 -17.16 -52.57 39.83
CA ARG A 138 -15.82 -52.69 40.45
C ARG A 138 -15.62 -51.67 41.57
N ILE A 139 -16.05 -50.42 41.37
CA ILE A 139 -15.96 -49.36 42.38
C ILE A 139 -16.80 -49.73 43.61
N ASN A 140 -18.02 -50.21 43.40
CA ASN A 140 -18.90 -50.66 44.48
C ASN A 140 -18.31 -51.86 45.25
N GLN A 141 -17.69 -52.82 44.55
CA GLN A 141 -16.97 -53.93 45.18
C GLN A 141 -15.81 -53.45 46.06
N ILE A 142 -14.99 -52.51 45.55
CA ILE A 142 -13.87 -51.93 46.32
C ILE A 142 -14.41 -51.14 47.53
N GLN A 143 -15.49 -50.38 47.38
CA GLN A 143 -16.12 -49.66 48.49
C GLN A 143 -16.65 -50.61 49.56
N ALA A 144 -17.31 -51.71 49.18
CA ALA A 144 -17.77 -52.73 50.12
C ALA A 144 -16.59 -53.36 50.89
N PHE A 145 -15.50 -53.70 50.19
CA PHE A 145 -14.29 -54.24 50.82
C PHE A 145 -13.64 -53.27 51.80
N LEU A 146 -13.59 -51.98 51.46
CA LEU A 146 -13.05 -50.94 52.36
C LEU A 146 -13.95 -50.75 53.59
N GLN A 147 -15.27 -50.87 53.46
CA GLN A 147 -16.19 -50.81 54.60
C GLN A 147 -16.01 -52.00 55.54
N GLU A 148 -15.86 -53.22 55.03
CA GLU A 148 -15.53 -54.40 55.83
C GLU A 148 -14.20 -54.22 56.58
N GLY A 149 -13.16 -53.74 55.90
CA GLY A 149 -11.87 -53.44 56.52
C GLY A 149 -11.95 -52.37 57.61
N GLN A 150 -12.85 -51.39 57.50
CA GLN A 150 -13.07 -50.40 58.55
C GLN A 150 -13.88 -50.93 59.73
N GLN A 151 -14.80 -51.88 59.51
CA GLN A 151 -15.54 -52.54 60.59
C GLN A 151 -14.62 -53.45 61.42
N LEU A 152 -13.67 -54.14 60.78
CA LEU A 152 -12.66 -54.97 61.46
C LEU A 152 -11.67 -54.16 62.32
N LYS A 153 -11.51 -52.86 62.05
CA LYS A 153 -10.62 -51.97 62.82
C LYS A 153 -11.33 -51.29 64.01
N ARG A 154 -12.65 -51.50 64.17
CA ARG A 154 -13.50 -50.90 65.22
C ARG A 154 -13.88 -51.88 66.34
N TYR A 155 -13.51 -53.16 66.22
CA TYR A 155 -13.43 -54.14 67.31
C TYR A 155 -11.99 -54.25 67.80
#